data_AF-A0A917CBV0-F1
#
_entry.id   AF-A0A917CBV0-F1
#
_cell.length_a   1.000
_cell.length_b   1.000
_cell.length_c   1.000
_cell.angle_alpha   90.00
_cell.angle_beta   90.00
_cell.angle_gamma   90.00
#
_symmetry.space_group_name_H-M   'P 1'
#
loop_
_entity.id
_entity.type
_entity.pdbx_description
1 polymer ?
#
loop_
_entity_poly.entity_id
_entity_poly.type
_entity_poly.pdbx_seq_one_letter_code
_entity_poly.pdbx_strand_id
1 'polypeptide(L)'
;MARFVLNSSLGADPDSANFYLKTKGETEQALAAMGFSALTLVRPSLLDGGPRPERRPGEQAGLWLGKRLGSLIPARYRPVSTRTVAKAMLESALNSRAGMQILENDQLLSDYSIGNA
;
A
#
# COMPACT_ATOMS: atom_id res chain seq x y z
N MET A 1 23.93 -1.46 -8.75
CA MET A 1 22.98 -2.42 -8.13
C MET A 1 21.57 -1.82 -8.20
N ALA A 2 20.59 -2.59 -8.68
CA ALA A 2 19.23 -2.09 -8.91
C ALA A 2 18.34 -2.28 -7.67
N ARG A 3 17.49 -1.28 -7.39
CA ARG A 3 16.47 -1.29 -6.34
C ARG A 3 15.09 -1.24 -6.97
N PHE A 4 14.10 -1.91 -6.38
CA PHE A 4 12.73 -1.92 -6.88
C PHE A 4 11.74 -1.66 -5.75
N VAL A 5 10.72 -0.84 -6.05
CA VAL A 5 9.63 -0.54 -5.11
C VAL A 5 8.30 -0.82 -5.81
N LEU A 6 7.54 -1.76 -5.26
CA LEU A 6 6.23 -2.15 -5.81
C LEU A 6 5.11 -1.47 -5.03
N ASN A 7 4.18 -0.84 -5.75
CA ASN A 7 2.85 -0.50 -5.20
C ASN A 7 1.92 -1.72 -5.28
N SER A 8 1.81 -2.44 -4.18
CA SER A 8 0.99 -3.65 -4.05
C SER A 8 -0.37 -3.34 -3.43
N SER A 9 -0.86 -4.18 -2.51
CA SER A 9 -2.10 -4.00 -1.78
C SER A 9 -2.09 -4.76 -0.47
N LEU A 10 -2.85 -4.25 0.50
CA LEU A 10 -3.17 -4.96 1.73
C LEU A 10 -3.78 -6.34 1.41
N GLY A 11 -3.21 -7.39 2.01
CA GLY A 11 -3.69 -8.76 1.82
C GLY A 11 -3.31 -9.40 0.49
N ALA A 12 -2.34 -8.83 -0.24
CA ALA A 12 -1.70 -9.50 -1.37
C ALA A 12 -1.20 -10.89 -0.95
N ASP A 13 -1.69 -11.91 -1.63
CA ASP A 13 -1.50 -13.31 -1.27
C ASP A 13 -1.67 -14.18 -2.54
N PRO A 14 -0.62 -14.88 -3.02
CA PRO A 14 -0.68 -15.69 -4.24
C PRO A 14 -1.69 -16.85 -4.15
N ASP A 15 -2.07 -17.25 -2.94
CA ASP A 15 -3.03 -18.34 -2.70
C ASP A 15 -4.48 -17.83 -2.53
N SER A 16 -4.71 -16.52 -2.68
CA SER A 16 -6.04 -15.92 -2.50
C SER A 16 -7.05 -16.42 -3.55
N ALA A 17 -8.29 -16.65 -3.11
CA ALA A 17 -9.43 -16.85 -4.02
C ALA A 17 -9.88 -15.56 -4.72
N ASN A 18 -9.49 -14.39 -4.20
CA ASN A 18 -9.77 -13.10 -4.83
C ASN A 18 -8.72 -12.83 -5.91
N PHE A 19 -9.15 -12.78 -7.17
CA PHE A 19 -8.28 -12.53 -8.33
C PHE A 19 -7.33 -11.34 -8.14
N TYR A 20 -7.83 -10.22 -7.59
CA TYR A 20 -7.00 -9.03 -7.38
C TYR A 20 -5.87 -9.27 -6.37
N LEU A 21 -6.18 -9.88 -5.23
CA LEU A 21 -5.20 -10.16 -4.17
C LEU A 21 -4.21 -11.24 -4.61
N LYS A 22 -4.69 -12.22 -5.38
CA LYS A 22 -3.88 -13.26 -6.02
C LYS A 22 -2.87 -12.67 -6.98
N THR A 23 -3.31 -11.87 -7.96
CA THR A 23 -2.41 -11.23 -8.93
C THR A 23 -1.38 -10.35 -8.24
N LYS A 24 -1.76 -9.62 -7.19
CA LYS A 24 -0.81 -8.83 -6.39
C LYS A 24 0.22 -9.73 -5.70
N GLY A 25 -0.20 -10.80 -5.05
CA GLY A 25 0.69 -11.75 -4.38
C GLY A 25 1.63 -12.49 -5.33
N GLU A 26 1.13 -12.97 -6.48
CA GLU A 26 1.96 -13.60 -7.52
C GLU A 26 3.01 -12.64 -8.07
N THR A 27 2.65 -11.36 -8.26
CA THR A 27 3.60 -10.32 -8.69
C THR A 27 4.70 -10.10 -7.66
N GLU A 28 4.35 -10.04 -6.37
CA GLU A 28 5.31 -9.92 -5.28
C GLU A 28 6.29 -11.11 -5.25
N GLN A 29 5.78 -12.34 -5.38
CA GLN A 29 6.58 -13.55 -5.43
C GLN A 29 7.54 -13.56 -6.62
N ALA A 30 7.06 -13.16 -7.80
CA ALA A 30 7.88 -13.08 -9.00
C ALA A 30 9.02 -12.06 -8.84
N LEU A 31 8.74 -10.88 -8.29
CA LEU A 31 9.76 -9.84 -8.05
C LEU A 31 10.79 -10.27 -7.00
N ALA A 32 10.38 -10.99 -5.96
CA ALA A 32 11.29 -11.53 -4.96
C ALA A 32 12.33 -12.49 -5.57
N ALA A 33 11.94 -13.24 -6.60
CA ALA A 33 12.83 -14.17 -7.32
C ALA A 33 13.82 -13.49 -8.27
N MET A 34 13.66 -12.19 -8.59
CA MET A 34 14.52 -11.48 -9.57
C MET A 34 15.86 -11.00 -9.00
N GLY A 35 16.08 -11.10 -7.68
CA GLY A 35 17.38 -10.81 -7.07
C GLY A 35 17.77 -9.32 -7.03
N PHE A 36 16.80 -8.42 -6.86
CA PHE A 36 17.10 -7.00 -6.63
C PHE A 36 17.95 -6.81 -5.37
N SER A 37 18.88 -5.84 -5.40
CA SER A 37 19.71 -5.53 -4.24
C SER A 37 18.88 -5.02 -3.05
N ALA A 38 17.77 -4.34 -3.34
CA ALA A 38 16.72 -4.01 -2.40
C ALA A 38 15.35 -4.11 -3.10
N LEU A 39 14.40 -4.78 -2.46
CA LEU A 39 13.01 -4.88 -2.90
C LEU A 39 12.10 -4.39 -1.77
N THR A 40 11.27 -3.38 -2.04
CA THR A 40 10.28 -2.90 -1.08
C THR A 40 8.88 -3.11 -1.64
N LEU A 41 8.05 -3.87 -0.92
CA LEU A 41 6.66 -4.13 -1.26
C LEU A 41 5.76 -3.26 -0.39
N VAL A 42 5.12 -2.26 -1.00
CA VAL A 42 4.24 -1.33 -0.28
C VAL A 42 2.80 -1.83 -0.39
N ARG A 43 2.16 -2.15 0.74
CA ARG A 43 0.83 -2.77 0.81
C ARG A 43 -0.19 -1.81 1.46
N PRO A 44 -0.63 -0.77 0.73
CA PRO A 44 -1.64 0.15 1.24
C PRO A 44 -3.02 -0.52 1.29
N SER A 45 -3.88 -0.02 2.18
CA SER A 45 -5.29 -0.39 2.23
C SER A 45 -6.09 0.44 1.20
N LEU A 46 -7.19 1.08 1.61
CA LEU A 46 -7.94 1.99 0.75
C LEU A 46 -7.15 3.27 0.49
N LEU A 47 -6.93 3.60 -0.78
CA LEU A 47 -6.26 4.84 -1.16
C LEU A 47 -7.25 6.00 -1.13
N ASP A 48 -6.92 7.04 -0.36
CA ASP A 48 -7.57 8.35 -0.48
C ASP A 48 -6.84 9.15 -1.58
N GLY A 49 -7.50 9.22 -2.74
CA GLY A 49 -6.99 9.89 -3.93
C GLY A 49 -7.19 11.40 -3.98
N GLY A 50 -7.79 12.00 -2.94
CA GLY A 50 -8.17 13.42 -2.93
C GLY A 50 -9.30 13.76 -3.92
N PRO A 51 -9.57 15.06 -4.16
CA PRO A 51 -10.60 15.49 -5.12
C PRO A 51 -10.17 15.12 -6.54
N ARG A 52 -10.78 14.06 -7.09
CA ARG A 52 -10.60 13.63 -8.48
C ARG A 52 -11.87 13.88 -9.31
N PRO A 53 -11.73 14.23 -10.60
CA PRO A 53 -12.88 14.41 -11.50
C PRO A 53 -13.60 13.09 -11.79
N GLU A 54 -12.90 11.96 -11.75
CA GLU A 54 -13.46 10.61 -11.96
C GLU A 54 -13.58 9.82 -10.65
N ARG A 55 -14.83 9.49 -10.29
CA ARG A 55 -15.17 8.73 -9.08
C ARG A 55 -14.82 7.26 -9.28
N ARG A 56 -13.92 6.69 -8.46
CA ARG A 56 -13.74 5.23 -8.45
C ARG A 56 -14.93 4.60 -7.72
N PRO A 57 -15.73 3.71 -8.34
CA PRO A 57 -16.93 3.16 -7.71
C PRO A 57 -16.66 2.40 -6.40
N GLY A 58 -15.43 1.87 -6.22
CA GLY A 58 -15.00 1.22 -4.98
C GLY A 58 -14.69 2.17 -3.80
N GLU A 59 -14.54 3.48 -4.05
CA GLU A 59 -14.24 4.48 -3.00
C GLU A 59 -15.47 4.80 -2.14
N GLN A 60 -16.70 4.66 -2.65
CA GLN A 60 -17.89 5.10 -1.90
C GLN A 60 -18.31 4.14 -0.78
N ALA A 61 -18.15 2.83 -0.93
CA ALA A 61 -18.53 1.87 0.10
C ALA A 61 -17.56 1.89 1.31
N GLY A 62 -16.25 1.96 1.06
CA GLY A 62 -15.22 1.96 2.10
C GLY A 62 -15.12 3.28 2.87
N LEU A 63 -15.22 4.43 2.18
CA LEU A 63 -15.18 5.74 2.84
C LEU A 63 -16.45 6.03 3.64
N TRP A 64 -17.61 5.54 3.20
CA TRP A 64 -18.88 5.69 3.93
C TRP A 64 -18.89 4.88 5.24
N LEU A 65 -18.39 3.63 5.20
CA LEU A 65 -18.23 2.80 6.40
C LEU A 65 -17.11 3.35 7.32
N GLY A 66 -16.04 3.87 6.72
CA GLY A 66 -14.92 4.53 7.39
C GLY A 66 -15.31 5.73 8.25
N LYS A 67 -16.15 6.63 7.72
CA LYS A 67 -16.58 7.84 8.43
C LYS A 67 -17.54 7.58 9.59
N ARG A 68 -18.31 6.48 9.58
CA ARG A 68 -19.23 6.14 10.68
C ARG A 68 -18.60 5.31 11.79
N LEU A 69 -17.52 4.58 11.52
CA LEU A 69 -16.88 3.68 12.49
C LEU A 69 -15.42 4.07 12.83
N GLY A 70 -15.01 5.31 12.55
CA GLY A 70 -13.60 5.74 12.52
C GLY A 70 -12.74 5.38 13.74
N SER A 71 -13.31 5.30 14.95
CA SER A 71 -12.59 4.88 16.16
C SER A 71 -12.41 3.36 16.31
N LEU A 72 -13.21 2.54 15.61
CA LEU A 72 -13.25 1.08 15.73
C LEU A 72 -12.49 0.36 14.61
N ILE A 73 -12.07 1.08 13.56
CA ILE A 73 -11.36 0.48 12.43
C ILE A 73 -9.87 0.29 12.81
N PRO A 74 -9.35 -0.96 12.78
CA PRO A 74 -7.94 -1.22 13.04
C PRO A 74 -7.05 -0.47 12.05
N ALA A 75 -5.89 0.03 12.49
CA ALA A 75 -4.99 0.86 11.68
C ALA A 75 -4.65 0.24 10.32
N ARG A 76 -4.49 -1.08 10.27
CA ARG A 76 -4.21 -1.84 9.05
C ARG A 76 -5.28 -1.66 7.94
N TYR A 77 -6.52 -1.33 8.29
CA TYR A 77 -7.63 -1.15 7.35
C TYR A 77 -8.03 0.32 7.14
N ARG A 78 -7.38 1.26 7.82
CA ARG A 78 -7.72 2.68 7.71
C ARG A 78 -7.24 3.25 6.37
N PRO A 79 -8.05 4.10 5.71
CA PRO A 79 -7.64 4.74 4.47
C PRO A 79 -6.29 5.46 4.61
N VAL A 80 -5.47 5.39 3.56
CA VAL A 80 -4.16 6.03 3.49
C VAL A 80 -4.12 6.96 2.28
N SER A 81 -3.58 8.17 2.46
CA SER A 81 -3.49 9.13 1.36
C SER A 81 -2.52 8.65 0.29
N THR A 82 -2.82 8.91 -0.99
CA THR A 82 -1.86 8.61 -2.07
C THR A 82 -0.55 9.39 -1.90
N ARG A 83 -0.57 10.54 -1.22
CA ARG A 83 0.62 11.32 -0.89
C ARG A 83 1.53 10.59 0.11
N THR A 84 0.94 9.99 1.14
CA THR A 84 1.65 9.16 2.12
C THR A 84 2.30 7.94 1.45
N VAL A 85 1.55 7.24 0.59
CA VAL A 85 2.09 6.10 -0.17
C VAL A 85 3.24 6.54 -1.09
N ALA A 86 3.08 7.64 -1.82
CA ALA A 86 4.12 8.16 -2.69
C ALA A 86 5.39 8.56 -1.92
N LYS A 87 5.26 9.19 -0.75
CA LYS A 87 6.37 9.52 0.13
C LYS A 87 7.10 8.25 0.57
N ALA A 88 6.38 7.24 1.07
CA ALA A 88 6.97 5.98 1.49
C ALA A 88 7.70 5.26 0.35
N MET A 89 7.13 5.25 -0.85
CA MET A 89 7.76 4.65 -2.02
C MET A 89 9.03 5.39 -2.43
N LEU A 90 9.01 6.73 -2.43
CA LEU A 90 10.17 7.55 -2.78
C LEU A 90 11.32 7.35 -1.78
N GLU A 91 11.02 7.42 -0.48
CA GLU A 91 12.02 7.20 0.56
C GLU A 91 12.58 5.76 0.50
N SER A 92 11.74 4.77 0.21
CA SER A 92 12.19 3.40 -0.01
C SER A 92 13.10 3.27 -1.23
N ALA A 93 12.81 3.97 -2.33
CA ALA A 93 13.65 3.93 -3.52
C ALA A 93 15.04 4.53 -3.26
N LEU A 94 15.11 5.59 -2.44
CA LEU A 94 16.34 6.31 -2.14
C LEU A 94 17.16 5.66 -1.01
N ASN A 95 16.51 5.15 0.03
CA ASN A 95 17.13 4.80 1.30
C ASN A 95 16.94 3.33 1.74
N SER A 96 16.38 2.46 0.89
CA SER A 96 16.12 1.07 1.26
C SER A 96 17.40 0.32 1.64
N ARG A 97 17.27 -0.48 2.72
CA ARG A 97 18.28 -1.45 3.14
C ARG A 97 18.34 -2.60 2.14
N ALA A 98 19.49 -3.28 2.10
CA ALA A 98 19.64 -4.46 1.26
C ALA A 98 18.65 -5.57 1.66
N GLY A 99 18.19 -6.33 0.67
CA GLY A 99 17.21 -7.40 0.85
C GLY A 99 15.77 -6.98 0.60
N MET A 100 14.83 -7.78 1.09
CA MET A 100 13.39 -7.58 0.87
C MET A 100 12.73 -7.06 2.14
N GLN A 101 11.84 -6.07 1.98
CA GLN A 101 10.97 -5.58 3.05
C GLN A 101 9.55 -5.37 2.55
N ILE A 102 8.60 -5.48 3.48
CA ILE A 102 7.18 -5.20 3.25
C ILE A 102 6.78 -4.04 4.15
N LEU A 103 6.15 -3.02 3.58
CA LEU A 103 5.56 -1.89 4.30
C LEU A 103 4.05 -2.06 4.30
N GLU A 104 3.51 -2.52 5.42
CA GLU A 104 2.06 -2.68 5.63
C GLU A 104 1.38 -1.33 5.91
N ASN A 105 0.05 -1.28 5.74
CA ASN A 105 -0.71 -0.03 5.81
C ASN A 105 -0.59 0.73 7.16
N ASP A 106 -0.49 0.01 8.26
CA ASP A 106 -0.28 0.60 9.58
C ASP A 106 1.07 1.32 9.69
N GLN A 107 2.13 0.74 9.13
CA GLN A 107 3.45 1.39 9.03
C GLN A 107 3.42 2.64 8.14
N LEU A 108 2.66 2.59 7.03
CA LEU A 108 2.45 3.78 6.19
C LEU A 108 1.79 4.91 6.98
N LEU A 109 0.84 4.59 7.84
CA LEU A 109 0.14 5.55 8.68
C LEU A 109 0.97 6.04 9.88
N SER A 110 1.84 5.22 10.46
CA SER A 110 2.68 5.66 11.59
C SER A 110 3.88 6.48 11.14
N ASP A 111 4.56 6.03 10.07
CA ASP A 111 5.91 6.51 9.74
C ASP A 111 5.90 7.57 8.63
N TYR A 112 4.84 7.58 7.81
CA TYR A 112 4.75 8.41 6.62
C TYR A 112 3.51 9.29 6.58
N SER A 113 2.69 9.30 7.65
CA SER A 113 1.54 10.20 7.73
C SER A 113 1.98 11.65 7.57
N ILE A 114 1.41 12.28 6.56
CA ILE A 114 1.54 13.72 6.35
C ILE A 114 0.22 14.28 6.83
N GLY A 115 0.25 15.16 7.84
CA GLY A 115 -0.95 15.86 8.29
C GLY A 115 -1.66 16.48 7.07
N ASN A 116 -2.98 16.43 7.05
CA ASN A 116 -3.77 17.07 6.00
C ASN A 116 -3.43 18.56 6.01
N ALA A 117 -2.73 19.02 4.98
CA ALA A 117 -2.59 20.44 4.65
C ALA A 117 -3.85 20.92 3.93
#